data_AF-A0ABD5T891-F1
#
_entry.id   AF-A0ABD5T891-F1
#
_cell.length_a   1.000
_cell.length_b   1.000
_cell.length_c   1.000
_cell.angle_alpha   90.00
_cell.angle_beta   90.00
_cell.angle_gamma   90.00
#
_symmetry.space_group_name_H-M   'P 1'
#
loop_
_entity.id
_entity.type
_entity.pdbx_description
1 polymer ?
#
loop_
_entity_poly.entity_id
_entity_poly.type
_entity_poly.pdbx_seq_one_letter_code
_entity_poly.pdbx_strand_id
1 'polypeptide(L)' 'MHVVVNAAQSVDGKLATRNREQLRISGEEDFDRVDRVRAAADAVLVGVETVLAG' A
#
# COMPACT_ATOMS: atom_id res chain seq x y z
N MET A 1 0.71 8.15 20.81
CA MET A 1 1.24 7.73 19.50
C MET A 1 0.20 6.83 18.85
N HIS A 2 -0.30 7.21 17.68
CA HIS A 2 -1.32 6.46 16.94
C HIS A 2 -0.69 5.95 15.64
N VAL A 3 -0.92 4.68 15.29
CA VAL A 3 -0.33 4.05 14.10
C VAL A 3 -1.43 3.40 13.31
N VAL A 4 -1.52 3.75 12.03
CA VAL A 4 -2.41 3.10 11.06
C VAL A 4 -1.56 2.22 10.15
N VAL A 5 -1.91 0.94 10.06
CA VAL A 5 -1.31 0.02 9.09
C VAL A 5 -2.27 -0.13 7.92
N ASN A 6 -1.80 0.17 6.71
CA ASN A 6 -2.59 0.03 5.49
C ASN A 6 -1.89 -0.93 4.53
N ALA A 7 -2.65 -1.83 3.90
CA ALA A 7 -2.18 -2.71 2.85
C ALA A 7 -3.29 -2.94 1.81
N ALA A 8 -2.90 -3.01 0.53
CA ALA A 8 -3.75 -3.47 -0.56
C ALA A 8 -3.45 -4.94 -0.83
N GLN A 9 -4.46 -5.80 -0.80
CA GLN A 9 -4.29 -7.25 -0.99
C GLN A 9 -5.33 -7.82 -1.95
N SER A 10 -4.95 -8.89 -2.64
CA SER A 10 -5.88 -9.74 -3.37
C SER A 10 -6.86 -10.45 -2.43
N VAL A 11 -7.92 -11.04 -2.99
CA VAL A 11 -8.95 -11.77 -2.22
C VAL A 11 -8.38 -12.97 -1.45
N ASP A 12 -7.30 -13.59 -1.95
CA ASP A 12 -6.57 -14.67 -1.29
C ASP A 12 -5.45 -14.19 -0.35
N GLY A 13 -5.40 -12.88 -0.07
CA GLY A 13 -4.55 -12.28 0.96
C GLY A 13 -3.09 -12.05 0.52
N LYS A 14 -2.82 -11.87 -0.77
CA LYS A 14 -1.47 -11.61 -1.29
C LYS A 14 -1.28 -10.13 -1.59
N LEU A 15 -0.08 -9.64 -1.27
CA LEU A 15 0.33 -8.25 -1.52
C LEU A 15 1.19 -8.10 -2.78
N ALA A 16 1.75 -9.20 -3.27
CA ALA A 16 2.66 -9.23 -4.40
C ALA A 16 2.58 -10.58 -5.11
N THR A 17 2.97 -10.59 -6.38
CA THR A 17 3.13 -11.83 -7.15
C THR A 17 4.39 -12.58 -6.73
N ARG A 18 4.46 -13.88 -7.04
CA ARG A 18 5.65 -14.71 -6.76
C ARG A 18 6.92 -14.17 -7.43
N ASN A 19 6.76 -13.60 -8.63
CA ASN A 19 7.86 -13.05 -9.43
C ASN A 19 8.15 -11.57 -9.10
N ARG A 20 7.44 -10.97 -8.14
CA ARG A 20 7.53 -9.54 -7.79
C ARG A 20 7.24 -8.59 -8.97
N GLU A 21 6.43 -9.05 -9.90
CA GLU A 21 5.90 -8.21 -10.99
C GLU A 21 4.86 -7.23 -10.43
N GLN A 22 4.90 -6.00 -10.95
CA GLN A 22 3.93 -4.97 -10.60
C GLN A 22 2.55 -5.35 -11.12
N LEU A 23 1.60 -5.49 -10.21
CA LEU A 23 0.20 -5.77 -10.50
C LEU A 23 -0.68 -4.75 -9.78
N ARG A 24 -1.65 -4.19 -10.49
CA ARG A 24 -2.63 -3.30 -9.89
C ARG A 24 -3.67 -4.13 -9.12
N ILE A 25 -3.52 -4.17 -7.79
CA ILE A 25 -4.47 -4.81 -6.88
C ILE A 25 -5.67 -3.88 -6.57
N SER A 26 -5.39 -2.58 -6.41
CA SER A 26 -6.38 -1.57 -6.01
C SER A 26 -6.96 -0.79 -7.20
N GLY A 27 -8.23 -0.41 -7.08
CA GLY A 27 -8.89 0.55 -7.97
C GLY A 27 -8.74 1.99 -7.50
N GLU A 28 -9.25 2.95 -8.27
CA GLU A 28 -9.15 4.40 -8.02
C GLU A 28 -9.71 4.80 -6.65
N GLU A 29 -10.87 4.25 -6.26
CA GLU A 29 -11.49 4.54 -4.95
C GLU A 29 -10.58 4.18 -3.77
N ASP A 30 -9.83 3.08 -3.85
CA ASP A 30 -8.91 2.68 -2.79
C ASP A 30 -7.66 3.57 -2.74
N PHE A 31 -7.19 4.04 -3.90
CA PHE A 31 -6.13 5.05 -3.95
C PHE A 31 -6.58 6.37 -3.30
N ASP A 32 -7.78 6.86 -3.63
CA ASP A 32 -8.35 8.06 -3.00
C ASP A 32 -8.49 7.90 -1.48
N ARG A 33 -8.88 6.70 -1.03
CA ARG A 33 -8.98 6.38 0.41
C ARG A 33 -7.61 6.43 1.07
N VAL A 34 -6.59 5.82 0.46
CA VAL A 34 -5.23 5.81 1.00
C VAL A 34 -4.64 7.21 1.07
N ASP A 35 -4.93 8.06 0.09
CA ASP A 35 -4.43 9.43 0.06
C ASP A 35 -5.03 10.27 1.20
N ARG A 36 -6.33 10.09 1.50
CA ARG A 36 -6.93 10.69 2.70
C ARG A 36 -6.28 10.20 4.00
N VAL A 37 -5.93 8.92 4.09
CA VAL A 37 -5.23 8.36 5.27
C VAL A 37 -3.83 8.96 5.41
N ARG A 38 -3.07 9.06 4.31
CA ARG A 38 -1.73 9.68 4.30
C ARG A 38 -1.79 11.15 4.67
N ALA A 39 -2.76 11.89 4.15
CA ALA A 39 -2.94 13.31 4.44
C ALA A 39 -3.27 13.60 5.91
N ALA A 40 -3.83 12.63 6.63
CA ALA A 40 -4.14 12.74 8.05
C ALA A 40 -2.99 12.30 8.97
N ALA A 41 -1.88 11.78 8.43
CA ALA A 41 -0.76 11.26 9.20
C ALA A 41 0.42 12.25 9.20
N ASP A 42 1.13 12.35 10.32
CA ASP A 42 2.35 13.16 10.42
C ASP A 42 3.51 12.61 9.58
N ALA A 43 3.51 11.29 9.32
CA ALA A 43 4.54 10.61 8.55
C ALA A 43 4.02 9.30 7.93
N VAL A 44 4.65 8.88 6.82
CA VAL A 44 4.44 7.59 6.18
C VAL A 44 5.72 6.76 6.30
N LEU A 45 5.61 5.56 6.87
CA LEU A 45 6.70 4.60 6.93
C LEU A 45 6.58 3.59 5.79
N VAL A 46 7.66 3.37 5.06
CA VAL A 46 7.75 2.36 3.98
C VAL A 46 9.06 1.58 4.11
N GLY A 47 9.05 0.31 3.67
CA GLY A 47 10.27 -0.49 3.58
C GLY A 47 11.11 -0.07 2.36
N VAL A 48 12.45 -0.16 2.46
CA VAL A 48 13.36 0.17 1.36
C VAL A 48 13.10 -0.66 0.11
N GLU A 49 12.82 -1.94 0.26
CA GLU A 49 12.51 -2.84 -0.86
C GLU A 49 11.22 -2.42 -1.59
N THR A 50 10.27 -1.81 -0.89
CA THR A 50 9.06 -1.26 -1.52
C THR A 50 9.37 -0.05 -2.39
N VAL A 51 10.35 0.77 -1.99
CA VAL A 51 10.81 1.91 -2.80
C VAL A 51 11.58 1.44 -4.03
N LEU A 52 12.43 0.42 -3.87
CA LEU A 52 13.25 -0.12 -4.97
C LEU A 52 12.44 -0.93 -6.00
N ALA A 53 11.31 -1.51 -5.58
CA ALA A 53 10.41 -2.23 -6.47
C ALA A 53 9.48 -1.31 -7.29
N GLY A 54 9.34 -0.04 -6.87
CA GLY A 54 8.48 0.96 -7.49
C GLY A 54 8.91 1.37 -8.90
#